data_AF-A0A4Z2EB95-F1
#
_entry.id   AF-A0A4Z2EB95-F1
#
_cell.length_a   1.000
_cell.length_b   1.000
_cell.length_c   1.000
_cell.angle_alpha   90.00
_cell.angle_beta   90.00
_cell.angle_gamma   90.00
#
_symmetry.space_group_name_H-M   'P 1'
#
loop_
_entity.id
_entity.type
_entity.pdbx_description
1 polymer ?
#
loop_
_entity_poly.entity_id
_entity_poly.type
_entity_poly.pdbx_seq_one_letter_code
_entity_poly.pdbx_strand_id
1 'polypeptide(L)' 'MRAVAALLAVPEVARSPNMADFADQIRSNADMASVLQSVQGGEGQSRDLS' A
#
# COMPACT_ATOMS: atom_id res chain seq x y z
N MET A 1 -10.05 1.23 -4.06
CA MET A 1 -8.91 0.43 -3.56
C MET A 1 -7.71 1.25 -3.08
N ARG A 2 -7.49 2.48 -3.55
CA ARG A 2 -6.38 3.31 -3.04
C ARG A 2 -6.45 3.61 -1.54
N ALA A 3 -7.64 3.84 -0.99
CA ALA A 3 -7.82 4.05 0.45
C ALA A 3 -7.33 2.85 1.28
N VAL A 4 -7.60 1.62 0.84
CA VAL A 4 -7.15 0.41 1.56
C VAL A 4 -5.65 0.19 1.38
N ALA A 5 -5.10 0.47 0.20
CA ALA A 5 -3.65 0.44 -0.02
C ALA A 5 -2.90 1.47 0.85
N ALA A 6 -3.47 2.65 1.06
CA ALA A 6 -2.93 3.66 1.97
C ALA A 6 -2.99 3.20 3.44
N LEU A 7 -4.06 2.52 3.84
CA LEU A 7 -4.15 1.91 5.17
C LEU A 7 -3.11 0.81 5.37
N LEU A 8 -2.84 -0.01 4.33
CA LEU A 8 -1.78 -1.02 4.37
C LEU A 8 -0.37 -0.44 4.39
N ALA A 9 -0.18 0.81 3.99
CA ALA A 9 1.10 1.50 4.10
C ALA A 9 1.43 1.90 5.56
N VAL A 10 0.43 1.89 6.46
CA VAL A 10 0.61 2.15 7.89
C VAL A 10 1.11 0.89 8.61
N PRO A 11 2.32 0.88 9.21
CA PRO A 11 2.94 -0.32 9.78
C PRO A 11 2.16 -0.97 10.94
N GLU A 12 1.40 -0.19 11.72
CA GLU A 12 0.56 -0.72 12.79
C GLU A 12 -0.67 -1.45 12.24
N VAL A 13 -1.21 -0.96 11.12
CA VAL A 13 -2.40 -1.53 10.47
C VAL A 13 -2.03 -2.82 9.74
N ALA A 14 -0.92 -2.82 9.01
CA ALA A 14 -0.42 -3.98 8.27
C ALA A 14 -0.06 -5.18 9.17
N ARG A 15 0.25 -4.94 10.45
CA ARG A 15 0.55 -5.98 11.44
C ARG A 15 -0.69 -6.64 12.05
N SER A 16 -1.89 -6.08 11.83
CA SER A 16 -3.12 -6.72 12.29
C SER A 16 -3.38 -8.00 11.47
N PRO A 17 -3.79 -9.13 12.11
CA PRO A 17 -4.03 -10.39 11.40
C PRO A 17 -5.01 -10.23 10.22
N ASN A 18 -6.09 -9.48 10.43
CA ASN A 18 -7.11 -9.22 9.42
C ASN A 18 -6.58 -8.42 8.21
N MET A 19 -5.60 -7.54 8.40
CA MET A 19 -5.01 -6.75 7.30
C MET A 19 -3.84 -7.47 6.65
N ALA A 20 -3.14 -8.35 7.37
CA ALA A 20 -2.07 -9.17 6.81
C ALA A 20 -2.61 -10.10 5.71
N ASP A 21 -3.72 -10.79 5.97
CA ASP A 21 -4.39 -11.65 4.99
C ASP A 21 -4.86 -10.85 3.76
N PHE A 22 -5.31 -9.62 3.98
CA PHE A 22 -5.72 -8.73 2.89
C PHE A 22 -4.52 -8.21 2.09
N ALA A 23 -3.40 -7.90 2.74
CA ALA A 23 -2.16 -7.52 2.08
C ALA A 23 -1.58 -8.67 1.24
N ASP A 24 -1.73 -9.91 1.67
CA ASP A 24 -1.34 -11.09 0.90
C ASP A 24 -2.22 -11.31 -0.33
N GLN A 25 -3.53 -11.06 -0.22
CA GLN A 25 -4.44 -11.05 -1.37
C GLN A 25 -4.13 -9.92 -2.36
N ILE A 26 -3.72 -8.74 -1.87
CA ILE A 26 -3.29 -7.63 -2.74
C ILE A 26 -2.00 -7.98 -3.48
N ARG A 27 -1.02 -8.59 -2.79
CA ARG A 27 0.28 -8.93 -3.36
C ARG A 27 0.22 -10.09 -4.35
N SER A 28 -0.73 -11.02 -4.20
CA SER A 28 -0.91 -12.14 -5.11
C SER A 28 -1.57 -11.75 -6.45
N ASN A 29 -2.15 -10.55 -6.54
CA ASN A 29 -2.76 -10.02 -7.76
C ASN A 29 -1.91 -8.88 -8.34
N ALA A 30 -1.38 -9.06 -9.56
CA ALA A 30 -0.46 -8.13 -10.19
C ALA A 30 -1.03 -6.70 -10.37
N ASP A 31 -2.30 -6.58 -10.75
CA ASP A 31 -2.95 -5.28 -10.94
C ASP A 31 -3.12 -4.56 -9.60
N MET A 32 -3.47 -5.31 -8.54
CA MET A 32 -3.63 -4.76 -7.19
C MET A 32 -2.28 -4.41 -6.55
N ALA A 33 -1.25 -5.21 -6.79
CA ALA A 33 0.12 -4.94 -6.34
C ALA A 33 0.66 -3.64 -6.95
N SER A 34 0.37 -3.38 -8.23
CA SER A 34 0.73 -2.11 -8.90
C SER A 34 0.10 -0.89 -8.21
N VAL A 35 -1.17 -0.98 -7.79
CA VAL A 35 -1.84 0.08 -7.04
C VAL A 35 -1.19 0.30 -5.66
N LEU A 36 -0.81 -0.77 -4.97
CA LEU A 36 -0.14 -0.69 -3.67
C LEU A 36 1.23 -0.01 -3.79
N GLN A 37 2.02 -0.38 -4.80
CA GLN A 37 3.31 0.24 -5.10
C GLN A 37 3.16 1.71 -5.51
N SER A 38 2.12 2.05 -6.27
CA SER A 38 1.80 3.44 -6.64
C SER A 38 1.49 4.31 -5.43
N VAL A 39 0.86 3.76 -4.38
CA VAL A 39 0.55 4.49 -3.15
C VAL A 39 1.80 4.64 -2.28
N GLN A 40 2.56 3.56 -2.08
CA GLN A 40 3.80 3.57 -1.30
C GLN A 40 4.92 4.40 -1.95
N GLY A 41 4.99 4.41 -3.28
CA GLY A 41 5.93 5.23 -4.04
C GLY A 41 5.51 6.69 -4.23
N GLY A 42 4.24 7.02 -3.94
CA GLY A 42 3.69 8.38 -4.08
C GLY A 42 4.07 9.32 -2.92
N GLU A 43 4.41 8.79 -1.75
CA GLU A 43 4.77 9.59 -0.57
C GLU A 43 6.24 10.08 -0.60
N GLY A 44 7.05 9.57 -1.53
CA GLY A 44 8.46 9.96 -1.71
C GLY A 44 8.73 11.02 -2.79
N GLN A 45 7.73 11.39 -3.60
CA GLN A 45 7.91 12.28 -4.76
C GLN A 45 7.21 13.64 -4.56
N SER A 46 7.28 14.18 -3.34
CA SER A 46 6.88 15.56 -3.01
C SER A 46 8.03 16.33 -2.36
N ARG A 47 9.27 16.08 -2.77
CA ARG A 47 10.46 16.85 -2.35
C ARG A 47 11.47 16.94 -3.49
N ASP A 48 11.02 17.45 -4.63
CA ASP A 48 11.92 18.07 -5.60
C ASP A 48 11.13 19.18 -6.31
N LEU A 49 10.95 20.28 -5.56
CA LEU A 49 10.62 21.58 -6.12
C LEU A 49 11.85 22.43 -5.81
N SER A 50 12.83 22.41 -6.71
CA SER A 50 13.98 23.31 -6.71
C SER A 50 14.28 23.71 -8.15
#